data_AF-A0A3N5MZF7-F1
#
_entry.id   AF-A0A3N5MZF7-F1
#
_cell.length_a   1.000
_cell.length_b   1.000
_cell.length_c   1.000
_cell.angle_alpha   90.00
_cell.angle_beta   90.00
_cell.angle_gamma   90.00
#
_symmetry.space_group_name_H-M   'P 1'
#
loop_
_entity.id
_entity.type
_entity.pdbx_description
1 polymer ?
#
loop_
_entity_poly.entity_id
_entity_poly.type
_entity_poly.pdbx_seq_one_letter_code
_entity_poly.pdbx_strand_id
1 'polypeptide(L)'
;DGYIWFDAGTEYKFTQGPNWDVNWGDDGADGTLNPNGANIVAPDAGYYKLNVDLNTMTYTATATTWGIIGDATPGGWDISTPMTYDAATDSWSVAATLSANSFKFRANDAWDINLGDDGEDGILDYNGANIAVASPGNYLITLYLGSPDYTYTMEAYSNDYRNKFFTQGQSLEIDDYRDFQQGYALPKFTNLTSAGIPGKDLTFPDTDYPMFRLADVYLMYAEAVLRGGSGGDIATALGYVNAIRERAYGDSSGNLTTEELTLDFILDERLRELMWEGHRRTDLIRFGKFSDGDYLWAWKGGVKEGRTVESFYDLFPIPATDIGANPTLEQNQGY
;
A
#
# COMPACT_ATOMS: atom_id res chain seq x y z
N ASP A 1 -17.57 15.31 25.05
CA ASP A 1 -16.11 15.53 24.99
C ASP A 1 -15.72 15.79 23.54
N GLY A 2 -14.48 16.16 23.28
CA GLY A 2 -13.97 16.40 21.93
C GLY A 2 -12.45 16.54 21.94
N TYR A 3 -11.84 16.51 20.76
CA TYR A 3 -10.40 16.70 20.60
C TYR A 3 -10.09 17.95 19.80
N ILE A 4 -8.99 18.61 20.15
CA ILE A 4 -8.54 19.81 19.43
C ILE A 4 -7.04 20.02 19.61
N TRP A 5 -6.39 20.51 18.56
CA TRP A 5 -5.03 21.03 18.66
C TRP A 5 -5.02 22.44 19.24
N PHE A 6 -4.13 22.69 20.19
CA PHE A 6 -3.78 24.02 20.66
C PHE A 6 -2.32 24.33 20.36
N ASP A 7 -2.03 25.57 19.97
CA ASP A 7 -0.68 26.13 20.08
C ASP A 7 -0.41 26.53 21.54
N ALA A 8 0.86 26.57 21.93
CA ALA A 8 1.25 26.96 23.28
C ALA A 8 0.75 28.37 23.63
N GLY A 9 0.09 28.51 24.77
CA GLY A 9 -0.49 29.77 25.22
C GLY A 9 -1.83 30.12 24.56
N THR A 10 -2.44 29.22 23.78
CA THR A 10 -3.77 29.48 23.20
C THR A 10 -4.79 29.69 24.31
N GLU A 11 -5.50 30.80 24.26
CA GLU A 11 -6.58 31.13 25.19
C GLU A 11 -7.93 30.68 24.61
N TYR A 12 -8.75 30.01 25.41
CA TYR A 12 -10.07 29.54 25.02
C TYR A 12 -11.08 29.60 26.17
N LYS A 13 -12.35 29.44 25.82
CA LYS A 13 -13.47 29.21 26.74
C LYS A 13 -14.45 28.24 26.10
N PHE A 14 -15.35 27.69 26.91
CA PHE A 14 -16.48 26.94 26.42
C PHE A 14 -17.67 27.88 26.19
N THR A 15 -18.35 27.75 25.06
CA THR A 15 -19.46 28.63 24.68
C THR A 15 -20.70 27.85 24.31
N GLN A 16 -21.88 28.42 24.58
CA GLN A 16 -23.13 27.89 24.06
C GLN A 16 -23.35 28.42 22.64
N GLY A 17 -22.79 27.71 21.66
CA GLY A 17 -22.82 28.10 20.25
C GLY A 17 -21.65 29.01 19.85
N PRO A 18 -21.61 29.45 18.58
CA PRO A 18 -20.45 30.13 17.99
C PRO A 18 -20.43 31.65 18.33
N ASN A 19 -20.72 32.02 19.58
CA ASN A 19 -20.65 33.40 20.07
C ASN A 19 -20.25 33.43 21.55
N TRP A 20 -20.07 34.64 22.11
CA TRP A 20 -19.62 34.85 23.48
C TRP A 20 -20.76 35.17 24.47
N ASP A 21 -22.02 35.13 24.02
CA ASP A 21 -23.17 35.59 24.83
C ASP A 21 -23.34 34.73 26.09
N VAL A 22 -23.11 33.43 25.95
CA VAL A 22 -23.08 32.47 27.06
C VAL A 22 -21.76 31.72 26.98
N ASN A 23 -20.84 32.05 27.89
CA ASN A 23 -19.50 31.48 27.95
C ASN A 23 -19.10 31.12 29.38
N TRP A 24 -18.22 30.14 29.49
CA TRP A 24 -17.65 29.66 30.74
C TRP A 24 -16.14 29.58 30.63
N GLY A 25 -15.48 30.19 31.61
CA GLY A 25 -14.03 30.18 31.78
C GLY A 25 -13.64 29.65 33.16
N ASP A 26 -12.38 29.76 33.52
CA ASP A 26 -11.85 29.29 34.81
C ASP A 26 -11.01 30.37 35.47
N ASP A 27 -11.52 30.96 36.56
CA ASP A 27 -10.83 32.01 37.31
C ASP A 27 -9.68 31.48 38.19
N GLY A 28 -9.71 30.19 38.52
CA GLY A 28 -8.79 29.54 39.47
C GLY A 28 -7.79 28.58 38.84
N ALA A 29 -7.95 28.25 37.56
CA ALA A 29 -7.26 27.14 36.89
C ALA A 29 -7.39 25.82 37.68
N ASP A 30 -8.55 25.60 38.28
CA ASP A 30 -8.84 24.45 39.15
C ASP A 30 -9.74 23.39 38.48
N GLY A 31 -10.14 23.62 37.22
CA GLY A 31 -11.04 22.75 36.48
C GLY A 31 -12.53 23.06 36.69
N THR A 32 -12.86 24.11 37.44
CA THR A 32 -14.23 24.54 37.70
C THR A 32 -14.62 25.70 36.78
N LEU A 33 -15.74 25.53 36.09
CA LEU A 33 -16.26 26.48 35.12
C LEU A 33 -17.11 27.56 35.79
N ASN A 34 -16.73 28.81 35.54
CA ASN A 34 -17.39 30.01 36.04
C ASN A 34 -18.07 30.75 34.87
N PRO A 35 -19.37 31.11 34.97
CA PRO A 35 -20.02 31.95 33.96
C PRO A 35 -19.26 33.26 33.79
N ASN A 36 -18.84 33.55 32.55
CA ASN A 36 -17.96 34.70 32.23
C ASN A 36 -16.60 34.72 32.97
N GLY A 37 -16.13 33.58 33.48
CA GLY A 37 -14.81 33.46 34.11
C GLY A 37 -13.65 33.75 33.16
N ALA A 38 -12.42 33.77 33.69
CA ALA A 38 -11.21 34.05 32.94
C ALA A 38 -10.95 33.04 31.80
N ASN A 39 -10.16 33.46 30.80
CA ASN A 39 -9.79 32.57 29.71
C ASN A 39 -8.98 31.39 30.24
N ILE A 40 -9.27 30.20 29.74
CA ILE A 40 -8.46 29.01 29.97
C ILE A 40 -7.27 29.05 29.02
N VAL A 41 -6.07 28.76 29.51
CA VAL A 41 -4.85 28.80 28.72
C VAL A 41 -4.34 27.39 28.48
N ALA A 42 -4.15 26.99 27.23
CA ALA A 42 -3.43 25.78 26.88
C ALA A 42 -1.93 25.99 27.20
N PRO A 43 -1.35 25.24 28.15
CA PRO A 43 0.01 25.52 28.61
C PRO A 43 1.07 25.22 27.55
N ASP A 44 0.88 24.15 26.79
CA ASP A 44 1.80 23.66 25.77
C ASP A 44 1.08 23.46 24.44
N ALA A 45 1.85 23.40 23.36
CA ALA A 45 1.31 23.02 22.06
C ALA A 45 1.05 21.51 22.03
N GLY A 46 -0.12 21.09 21.56
CA GLY A 46 -0.47 19.68 21.51
C GLY A 46 -1.92 19.42 21.16
N TYR A 47 -2.24 18.13 21.00
CA TYR A 47 -3.59 17.66 20.81
C TYR A 47 -4.21 17.32 22.16
N TYR A 48 -5.34 17.93 22.50
CA TYR A 48 -5.98 17.79 23.80
C TYR A 48 -7.35 17.14 23.68
N LYS A 49 -7.63 16.17 24.54
CA LYS A 49 -8.98 15.73 24.85
C LYS A 49 -9.59 16.71 25.84
N LEU A 50 -10.70 17.35 25.46
CA LEU A 50 -11.50 18.22 26.31
C LEU A 50 -12.75 17.47 26.76
N ASN A 51 -12.93 17.33 28.08
CA ASN A 51 -14.19 16.88 28.66
C ASN A 51 -14.82 18.05 29.41
N VAL A 52 -16.12 18.29 29.19
CA VAL A 52 -16.87 19.36 29.85
C VAL A 52 -18.16 18.75 30.38
N ASP A 53 -18.42 18.96 31.67
CA ASP A 53 -19.69 18.61 32.30
C ASP A 53 -20.39 19.89 32.75
N LEU A 54 -21.45 20.25 32.02
CA LEU A 54 -22.25 21.44 32.29
C LEU A 54 -23.26 21.23 33.44
N ASN A 55 -23.39 20.02 33.99
CA ASN A 55 -24.21 19.79 35.18
C ASN A 55 -23.41 20.08 36.45
N THR A 56 -22.15 19.64 36.48
CA THR A 56 -21.24 19.89 37.60
C THR A 56 -20.42 21.16 37.43
N MET A 57 -20.49 21.77 36.24
CA MET A 57 -19.69 22.94 35.87
C MET A 57 -18.20 22.67 36.00
N THR A 58 -17.73 21.54 35.46
CA THR A 58 -16.32 21.16 35.49
C THR A 58 -15.79 20.84 34.09
N TYR A 59 -14.47 20.89 33.92
CA TYR A 59 -13.81 20.46 32.70
C TYR A 59 -12.47 19.79 32.98
N THR A 60 -12.02 18.98 32.02
CA THR A 60 -10.64 18.48 31.97
C THR A 60 -10.05 18.73 30.60
N ALA A 61 -8.75 19.01 30.57
CA ALA A 61 -7.95 19.12 29.35
C ALA A 61 -6.76 18.18 29.47
N THR A 62 -6.77 17.09 28.71
CA THR A 62 -5.73 16.05 28.74
C THR A 62 -4.97 16.04 27.43
N ALA A 63 -3.67 16.32 27.46
CA ALA A 63 -2.82 16.16 26.29
C ALA A 63 -2.80 14.69 25.86
N THR A 64 -2.88 14.44 24.56
CA THR A 64 -2.91 13.09 23.98
C THR A 64 -1.87 12.92 22.88
N THR A 65 -1.11 11.85 22.96
CA THR A 65 -0.44 11.20 21.84
C THR A 65 -1.17 9.92 21.49
N TRP A 66 -1.06 9.46 20.24
CA TRP A 66 -1.78 8.26 19.78
C TRP A 66 -0.82 7.22 19.19
N GLY A 67 -1.19 5.96 19.35
CA GLY A 67 -0.53 4.82 18.75
C GLY A 67 -1.54 3.73 18.38
N ILE A 68 -1.13 2.82 17.50
CA ILE A 68 -1.85 1.55 17.26
C ILE A 68 -1.22 0.44 18.09
N ILE A 69 -2.02 -0.47 18.61
CA ILE A 69 -1.55 -1.58 19.46
C ILE A 69 -2.38 -2.84 19.22
N GLY A 70 -1.74 -4.00 19.17
CA GLY A 70 -2.41 -5.29 19.04
C GLY A 70 -1.58 -6.33 18.30
N ASP A 71 -2.07 -7.57 18.24
CA ASP A 71 -1.38 -8.71 17.61
C ASP A 71 -1.08 -8.48 16.11
N ALA A 72 -1.83 -7.59 15.45
CA ALA A 72 -1.53 -7.18 14.08
C ALA A 72 -0.28 -6.29 13.98
N THR A 73 0.07 -5.56 15.03
CA THR A 73 1.11 -4.52 15.02
C THR A 73 2.50 -5.07 15.36
N PRO A 74 3.60 -4.42 14.93
CA PRO A 74 4.97 -4.90 15.20
C PRO A 74 5.31 -5.12 16.69
N GLY A 75 4.70 -4.35 17.59
CA GLY A 75 4.93 -4.41 19.04
C GLY A 75 3.92 -5.28 19.80
N GLY A 76 2.99 -5.93 19.12
CA GLY A 76 1.93 -6.72 19.76
C GLY A 76 1.11 -5.89 20.75
N TRP A 77 0.72 -6.49 21.88
CA TRP A 77 0.05 -5.82 23.00
C TRP A 77 1.01 -5.19 24.02
N ASP A 78 2.32 -5.27 23.80
CA ASP A 78 3.34 -4.78 24.73
C ASP A 78 3.72 -3.32 24.47
N ILE A 79 3.84 -2.93 23.19
CA ILE A 79 4.36 -1.63 22.77
C ILE A 79 3.48 -1.06 21.65
N SER A 80 2.91 0.13 21.85
CA SER A 80 2.17 0.81 20.77
C SER A 80 3.13 1.25 19.67
N THR A 81 2.68 1.14 18.41
CA THR A 81 3.35 1.78 17.28
C THR A 81 2.87 3.24 17.22
N PRO A 82 3.74 4.24 17.42
CA PRO A 82 3.34 5.64 17.56
C PRO A 82 2.80 6.21 16.24
N MET A 83 1.78 7.06 16.33
CA MET A 83 1.23 7.83 15.23
C MET A 83 1.78 9.26 15.26
N THR A 84 1.77 9.91 14.09
CA THR A 84 2.17 11.31 13.91
C THR A 84 0.95 12.16 13.58
N TYR A 85 0.77 13.28 14.29
CA TYR A 85 -0.29 14.24 14.01
C TYR A 85 0.10 15.17 12.85
N ASP A 86 -0.86 15.44 11.96
CA ASP A 86 -0.75 16.44 10.90
C ASP A 86 -1.83 17.52 11.10
N ALA A 87 -1.39 18.76 11.35
CA ALA A 87 -2.26 19.90 11.57
C ALA A 87 -2.96 20.40 10.28
N ALA A 88 -2.46 20.06 9.09
CA ALA A 88 -3.08 20.45 7.83
C ALA A 88 -4.32 19.61 7.51
N THR A 89 -4.33 18.35 7.95
CA THR A 89 -5.43 17.40 7.74
C THR A 89 -6.23 17.10 9.01
N ASP A 90 -5.80 17.63 10.16
CA ASP A 90 -6.39 17.39 11.49
C ASP A 90 -6.56 15.89 11.78
N SER A 91 -5.47 15.14 11.58
CA SER A 91 -5.49 13.68 11.67
C SER A 91 -4.18 13.11 12.20
N TRP A 92 -4.26 11.94 12.83
CA TRP A 92 -3.10 11.14 13.21
C TRP A 92 -2.86 10.07 12.16
N SER A 93 -1.61 9.82 11.76
CA SER A 93 -1.29 8.75 10.81
C SER A 93 -0.09 7.91 11.23
N VAL A 94 -0.09 6.65 10.81
CA VAL A 94 1.06 5.74 10.91
C VAL A 94 1.11 4.83 9.70
N ALA A 95 2.32 4.66 9.16
CA ALA A 95 2.60 3.66 8.15
C ALA A 95 3.20 2.43 8.85
N ALA A 96 2.54 1.28 8.79
CA ALA A 96 2.96 0.07 9.50
C ALA A 96 2.75 -1.20 8.67
N THR A 97 3.65 -2.17 8.84
CA THR A 97 3.44 -3.55 8.40
C THR A 97 2.56 -4.26 9.43
N LEU A 98 1.39 -4.73 8.99
CA LEU A 98 0.44 -5.45 9.83
C LEU A 98 0.34 -6.92 9.43
N SER A 99 0.16 -7.79 10.43
CA SER A 99 -0.21 -9.19 10.21
C SER A 99 -1.74 -9.35 10.12
N ALA A 100 -2.22 -10.48 9.59
CA ALA A 100 -3.66 -10.78 9.57
C ALA A 100 -4.18 -11.12 10.97
N ASN A 101 -4.49 -10.08 11.74
CA ASN A 101 -4.95 -10.19 13.12
C ASN A 101 -5.79 -8.94 13.50
N SER A 102 -5.64 -8.37 14.69
CA SER A 102 -6.38 -7.18 15.09
C SER A 102 -5.54 -6.15 15.87
N PHE A 103 -6.00 -4.90 15.93
CA PHE A 103 -5.41 -3.82 16.70
C PHE A 103 -6.45 -2.86 17.28
N LYS A 104 -6.02 -1.89 18.09
CA LYS A 104 -6.79 -0.75 18.61
C LYS A 104 -5.97 0.53 18.53
N PHE A 105 -6.63 1.67 18.64
CA PHE A 105 -5.95 2.93 18.93
C PHE A 105 -5.84 3.12 20.43
N ARG A 106 -4.66 3.51 20.92
CA ARG A 106 -4.38 3.75 22.33
C ARG A 106 -3.70 5.10 22.50
N ALA A 107 -4.25 5.94 23.37
CA ALA A 107 -3.65 7.23 23.67
C ALA A 107 -2.66 7.12 24.84
N ASN A 108 -1.59 7.93 24.80
CA ASN A 108 -0.64 8.11 25.91
C ASN A 108 0.01 6.82 26.45
N ASP A 109 0.07 5.77 25.62
CA ASP A 109 0.51 4.44 26.05
C ASP A 109 -0.21 3.88 27.28
N ALA A 110 -1.45 4.31 27.50
CA ALA A 110 -2.28 3.93 28.64
C ALA A 110 -3.67 3.49 28.18
N TRP A 111 -4.35 2.68 29.00
CA TRP A 111 -5.67 2.16 28.66
C TRP A 111 -6.83 3.11 28.98
N ASP A 112 -6.55 4.25 29.63
CA ASP A 112 -7.57 5.24 30.02
C ASP A 112 -8.34 5.78 28.81
N ILE A 113 -7.68 5.89 27.66
CA ILE A 113 -8.26 6.35 26.41
C ILE A 113 -7.81 5.39 25.31
N ASN A 114 -8.71 4.50 24.91
CA ASN A 114 -8.53 3.61 23.78
C ASN A 114 -9.80 3.56 22.93
N LEU A 115 -9.61 3.41 21.63
CA LEU A 115 -10.67 3.35 20.65
C LEU A 115 -10.61 2.03 19.88
N GLY A 116 -11.77 1.44 19.67
CA GLY A 116 -12.03 0.29 18.82
C GLY A 116 -13.22 0.56 17.92
N ASP A 117 -13.65 -0.42 17.14
CA ASP A 117 -14.80 -0.30 16.23
C ASP A 117 -15.82 -1.39 16.58
N ASP A 118 -16.91 -1.00 17.27
CA ASP A 118 -18.00 -1.92 17.56
C ASP A 118 -18.94 -2.01 16.35
N GLY A 119 -18.90 -3.14 15.65
CA GLY A 119 -19.82 -3.39 14.54
C GLY A 119 -19.21 -3.24 13.15
N GLU A 120 -17.91 -2.90 13.07
CA GLU A 120 -17.14 -2.80 11.83
C GLU A 120 -17.73 -1.77 10.86
N ASP A 121 -18.24 -0.66 11.38
CA ASP A 121 -18.87 0.41 10.59
C ASP A 121 -17.94 1.59 10.30
N GLY A 122 -16.71 1.55 10.81
CA GLY A 122 -15.70 2.60 10.64
C GLY A 122 -15.85 3.76 11.63
N ILE A 123 -16.83 3.70 12.53
CA ILE A 123 -17.03 4.65 13.63
C ILE A 123 -16.38 4.09 14.88
N LEU A 124 -15.60 4.91 15.56
CA LEU A 124 -14.78 4.49 16.68
C LEU A 124 -15.49 4.71 18.02
N ASP A 125 -15.51 3.66 18.82
CA ASP A 125 -16.06 3.63 20.17
C ASP A 125 -14.97 3.60 21.23
N TYR A 126 -15.22 4.35 22.31
CA TYR A 126 -14.40 4.24 23.52
C TYR A 126 -14.49 2.83 24.10
N ASN A 127 -13.34 2.17 24.22
CA ASN A 127 -13.24 0.78 24.63
C ASN A 127 -13.92 -0.23 23.69
N GLY A 128 -14.23 0.14 22.44
CA GLY A 128 -14.84 -0.74 21.45
C GLY A 128 -14.00 -1.97 21.10
N ALA A 129 -14.53 -2.84 20.25
CA ALA A 129 -13.87 -4.06 19.81
C ALA A 129 -12.57 -3.80 19.04
N ASN A 130 -11.71 -4.81 18.94
CA ASN A 130 -10.48 -4.70 18.15
C ASN A 130 -10.81 -4.62 16.66
N ILE A 131 -10.07 -3.78 15.95
CA ILE A 131 -10.18 -3.57 14.51
C ILE A 131 -9.44 -4.71 13.80
N ALA A 132 -10.12 -5.42 12.91
CA ALA A 132 -9.56 -6.55 12.18
C ALA A 132 -8.69 -6.10 10.98
N VAL A 133 -7.61 -6.84 10.76
CA VAL A 133 -6.74 -6.75 9.58
C VAL A 133 -6.93 -8.03 8.79
N ALA A 134 -7.67 -7.95 7.68
CA ALA A 134 -8.06 -9.14 6.92
C ALA A 134 -6.88 -9.81 6.20
N SER A 135 -5.87 -9.04 5.78
CA SER A 135 -4.72 -9.55 5.03
C SER A 135 -3.44 -8.86 5.50
N PRO A 136 -2.33 -9.61 5.64
CA PRO A 136 -1.07 -9.00 6.02
C PRO A 136 -0.60 -8.04 4.93
N GLY A 137 0.10 -6.97 5.32
CA GLY A 137 0.60 -5.98 4.37
C GLY A 137 1.02 -4.68 5.01
N ASN A 138 1.47 -3.73 4.20
CA ASN A 138 1.79 -2.39 4.64
C ASN A 138 0.55 -1.51 4.52
N TYR A 139 0.17 -0.84 5.60
CA TYR A 139 -1.01 0.02 5.67
C TYR A 139 -0.64 1.42 6.14
N LEU A 140 -1.17 2.43 5.47
CA LEU A 140 -1.28 3.77 6.01
C LEU A 140 -2.60 3.83 6.77
N ILE A 141 -2.50 3.93 8.09
CA ILE A 141 -3.65 4.03 8.98
C ILE A 141 -3.79 5.48 9.38
N THR A 142 -4.97 6.06 9.16
CA THR A 142 -5.28 7.44 9.55
C THR A 142 -6.43 7.45 10.55
N LEU A 143 -6.26 8.16 11.66
CA LEU A 143 -7.25 8.34 12.72
C LEU A 143 -7.75 9.79 12.69
N TYR A 144 -9.07 9.95 12.65
CA TYR A 144 -9.77 11.22 12.68
C TYR A 144 -10.56 11.34 13.98
N LEU A 145 -10.29 12.37 14.77
CA LEU A 145 -10.93 12.62 16.06
C LEU A 145 -11.86 13.84 16.02
N GLY A 146 -12.36 14.16 14.83
CA GLY A 146 -13.34 15.23 14.60
C GLY A 146 -14.76 14.85 15.05
N SER A 147 -15.63 15.84 15.19
CA SER A 147 -17.06 15.64 15.48
C SER A 147 -17.89 15.62 14.18
N PRO A 148 -19.02 14.88 14.12
CA PRO A 148 -19.68 14.18 15.23
C PRO A 148 -19.07 12.82 15.59
N ASP A 149 -18.39 12.18 14.65
CA ASP A 149 -17.95 10.79 14.78
C ASP A 149 -16.42 10.69 14.63
N TYR A 150 -15.79 9.93 15.53
CA TYR A 150 -14.40 9.53 15.38
C TYR A 150 -14.33 8.38 14.38
N THR A 151 -13.43 8.46 13.42
CA THR A 151 -13.34 7.48 12.32
C THR A 151 -11.90 7.17 12.00
N TYR A 152 -11.69 6.15 11.18
CA TYR A 152 -10.35 5.82 10.68
C TYR A 152 -10.39 5.34 9.23
N THR A 153 -9.25 5.39 8.56
CA THR A 153 -9.01 4.73 7.29
C THR A 153 -7.82 3.78 7.39
N MET A 154 -7.85 2.72 6.59
CA MET A 154 -6.73 1.80 6.40
C MET A 154 -6.51 1.62 4.91
N GLU A 155 -5.41 2.18 4.40
CA GLU A 155 -5.06 2.11 2.99
C GLU A 155 -3.85 1.21 2.81
N ALA A 156 -4.05 0.05 2.18
CA ALA A 156 -2.92 -0.79 1.80
C ALA A 156 -2.04 -0.05 0.78
N TYR A 157 -0.75 -0.01 1.03
CA TYR A 157 0.23 0.56 0.11
C TYR A 157 1.39 -0.43 -0.12
N SER A 158 2.10 -0.24 -1.22
CA SER A 158 3.30 -1.02 -1.51
C SER A 158 4.48 -0.06 -1.66
N ASN A 159 5.55 -0.32 -0.91
CA ASN A 159 6.85 0.34 -1.08
C ASN A 159 7.64 -0.26 -2.25
N ASP A 160 7.04 -1.15 -3.05
CA ASP A 160 7.69 -1.74 -4.21
C ASP A 160 8.02 -0.65 -5.25
N TYR A 161 9.28 -0.23 -5.30
CA TYR A 161 9.79 0.77 -6.24
C TYR A 161 9.71 0.32 -7.70
N ARG A 162 9.29 -0.91 -8.00
CA ARG A 162 8.96 -1.36 -9.36
C ARG A 162 7.57 -0.89 -9.80
N ASN A 163 6.71 -0.45 -8.88
CA ASN A 163 5.41 0.18 -9.13
C ASN A 163 5.54 1.62 -9.65
N LYS A 164 6.39 1.84 -10.65
CA LYS A 164 6.63 3.15 -11.27
C LYS A 164 5.79 3.28 -12.52
N PHE A 165 4.54 3.67 -12.33
CA PHE A 165 3.62 3.99 -13.43
C PHE A 165 3.52 5.49 -13.62
N PHE A 166 3.52 5.93 -14.87
CA PHE A 166 3.13 7.29 -15.24
C PHE A 166 1.61 7.32 -15.39
N THR A 167 0.94 7.98 -14.45
CA THR A 167 -0.53 8.01 -14.35
C THR A 167 -1.12 9.38 -14.69
N GLN A 168 -0.30 10.43 -14.79
CA GLN A 168 -0.80 11.78 -15.03
C GLN A 168 -1.43 11.87 -16.43
N GLY A 169 -2.72 12.17 -16.47
CA GLY A 169 -3.48 12.23 -17.72
C GLY A 169 -3.73 10.87 -18.38
N GLN A 170 -3.54 9.77 -17.63
CA GLN A 170 -3.82 8.40 -18.07
C GLN A 170 -5.03 7.83 -17.32
N SER A 171 -5.87 7.05 -17.99
CA SER A 171 -6.82 6.16 -17.32
C SER A 171 -6.19 4.79 -17.03
N LEU A 172 -6.66 4.11 -15.99
CA LEU A 172 -6.25 2.72 -15.73
C LEU A 172 -6.81 1.79 -16.82
N GLU A 173 -8.10 1.94 -17.12
CA GLU A 173 -8.82 1.11 -18.09
C GLU A 173 -8.47 1.48 -19.53
N ILE A 174 -8.42 0.45 -20.39
CA ILE A 174 -8.16 0.56 -21.83
C ILE A 174 -9.42 0.14 -22.60
N ASP A 175 -10.28 1.11 -22.90
CA ASP A 175 -11.47 0.97 -23.75
C ASP A 175 -11.15 0.99 -25.25
N ASP A 176 -10.11 1.72 -25.65
CA ASP A 176 -9.54 1.71 -27.00
C ASP A 176 -8.01 1.65 -26.91
N TYR A 177 -7.45 0.52 -27.31
CA TYR A 177 -6.00 0.28 -27.29
C TYR A 177 -5.19 1.20 -28.23
N ARG A 178 -5.86 2.01 -29.07
CA ARG A 178 -5.24 3.01 -29.94
C ARG A 178 -5.10 4.38 -29.27
N ASP A 179 -5.78 4.61 -28.15
CA ASP A 179 -5.70 5.85 -27.39
C ASP A 179 -4.58 5.76 -26.35
N PHE A 180 -3.53 6.55 -26.54
CA PHE A 180 -2.36 6.55 -25.65
C PHE A 180 -2.62 7.24 -24.30
N GLN A 181 -3.81 7.81 -24.08
CA GLN A 181 -4.26 8.27 -22.75
C GLN A 181 -4.91 7.15 -21.94
N GLN A 182 -5.04 5.96 -22.50
CA GLN A 182 -5.65 4.81 -21.84
C GLN A 182 -4.62 3.72 -21.53
N GLY A 183 -4.55 3.35 -20.26
CA GLY A 183 -3.56 2.45 -19.70
C GLY A 183 -2.34 3.21 -19.17
N TYR A 184 -1.90 2.87 -17.97
CA TYR A 184 -0.74 3.53 -17.39
C TYR A 184 0.54 3.24 -18.16
N ALA A 185 1.31 4.29 -18.44
CA ALA A 185 2.60 4.15 -19.10
C ALA A 185 3.69 3.72 -18.11
N LEU A 186 4.67 2.95 -18.58
CA LEU A 186 5.74 2.39 -17.75
C LEU A 186 7.11 2.99 -18.12
N PRO A 187 7.63 3.99 -17.39
CA PRO A 187 8.96 4.57 -17.63
C PRO A 187 10.13 3.69 -17.12
N LYS A 188 10.09 2.37 -17.38
CA LYS A 188 11.13 1.43 -16.91
C LYS A 188 12.48 1.68 -17.59
N PHE A 189 12.49 1.77 -18.92
CA PHE A 189 13.68 2.12 -19.68
C PHE A 189 13.73 3.63 -19.82
N THR A 190 14.83 4.22 -19.37
CA THR A 190 15.06 5.67 -19.41
C THR A 190 16.41 5.95 -20.02
N ASN A 191 16.52 7.06 -20.75
CA ASN A 191 17.78 7.61 -21.23
C ASN A 191 18.33 8.67 -20.26
N LEU A 192 18.10 8.48 -18.96
CA LEU A 192 18.74 9.22 -17.89
C LEU A 192 19.75 8.30 -17.20
N THR A 193 20.90 8.84 -16.85
CA THR A 193 21.85 8.18 -15.95
C THR A 193 21.26 8.07 -14.54
N SER A 194 21.88 7.26 -13.68
CA SER A 194 21.49 7.13 -12.27
C SER A 194 21.58 8.44 -11.48
N ALA A 195 22.35 9.42 -11.95
CA ALA A 195 22.44 10.77 -11.38
C ALA A 195 21.38 11.73 -11.94
N GLY A 196 20.43 11.24 -12.75
CA GLY A 196 19.38 12.05 -13.38
C GLY A 196 19.84 12.88 -14.58
N ILE A 197 21.08 12.68 -15.05
CA ILE A 197 21.62 13.40 -16.22
C ILE A 197 21.15 12.72 -17.50
N PRO A 198 20.62 13.46 -18.49
CA PRO A 198 20.27 12.90 -19.80
C PRO A 198 21.45 12.23 -20.51
N GLY A 199 21.15 11.20 -21.30
CA GLY A 199 22.10 10.56 -22.22
C GLY A 199 22.64 11.57 -23.24
N LYS A 200 23.75 11.18 -23.89
CA LYS A 200 24.50 12.07 -24.79
C LYS A 200 23.71 12.51 -26.02
N ASP A 201 22.69 11.74 -26.41
CA ASP A 201 21.78 12.02 -27.51
C ASP A 201 20.33 11.86 -27.03
N LEU A 202 19.45 12.79 -27.45
CA LEU A 202 18.05 12.80 -27.01
C LEU A 202 17.14 11.85 -27.80
N THR A 203 17.62 11.33 -28.93
CA THR A 203 16.90 10.43 -29.84
C THR A 203 17.40 8.99 -29.73
N PHE A 204 18.72 8.81 -29.69
CA PHE A 204 19.36 7.49 -29.61
C PHE A 204 19.84 7.22 -28.18
N PRO A 205 19.17 6.33 -27.43
CA PRO A 205 19.49 6.13 -26.02
C PRO A 205 20.86 5.49 -25.82
N ASP A 206 21.51 5.86 -24.72
CA ASP A 206 22.74 5.23 -24.23
C ASP A 206 22.46 3.94 -23.44
N THR A 207 21.18 3.70 -23.11
CA THR A 207 20.74 2.62 -22.23
C THR A 207 21.02 1.23 -22.82
N ASP A 208 21.81 0.44 -22.11
CA ASP A 208 22.03 -0.97 -22.45
C ASP A 208 20.77 -1.81 -22.20
N TYR A 209 20.55 -2.83 -23.03
CA TYR A 209 19.50 -3.82 -22.81
C TYR A 209 20.05 -5.00 -22.00
N PRO A 210 19.59 -5.24 -20.76
CA PRO A 210 20.13 -6.29 -19.90
C PRO A 210 19.56 -7.66 -20.28
N MET A 211 20.04 -8.23 -21.39
CA MET A 211 19.56 -9.53 -21.91
C MET A 211 19.63 -10.65 -20.87
N PHE A 212 20.64 -10.62 -20.00
CA PHE A 212 20.77 -11.54 -18.87
C PHE A 212 21.10 -10.76 -17.61
N ARG A 213 20.44 -11.12 -16.51
CA ARG A 213 20.72 -10.54 -15.19
C ARG A 213 20.45 -11.54 -14.07
N LEU A 214 21.12 -11.35 -12.95
CA LEU A 214 21.13 -12.30 -11.83
C LEU A 214 19.73 -12.57 -11.26
N ALA A 215 18.86 -11.57 -11.22
CA ALA A 215 17.51 -11.76 -10.70
C ALA A 215 16.62 -12.67 -11.58
N ASP A 216 16.86 -12.77 -12.89
CA ASP A 216 16.21 -13.81 -13.71
C ASP A 216 16.69 -15.21 -13.29
N VAL A 217 18.00 -15.37 -13.06
CA VAL A 217 18.59 -16.64 -12.59
C VAL A 217 18.01 -17.07 -11.24
N TYR A 218 17.84 -16.13 -10.31
CA TYR A 218 17.21 -16.37 -9.01
C TYR A 218 15.76 -16.84 -9.14
N LEU A 219 14.97 -16.19 -9.99
CA LEU A 219 13.58 -16.59 -10.24
C LEU A 219 13.49 -17.94 -10.98
N MET A 220 14.41 -18.22 -11.90
CA MET A 220 14.51 -19.54 -12.55
C MET A 220 14.86 -20.64 -11.54
N TYR A 221 15.79 -20.38 -10.61
CA TYR A 221 16.12 -21.32 -9.54
C TYR A 221 14.90 -21.62 -8.67
N ALA A 222 14.20 -20.57 -8.21
CA ALA A 222 13.01 -20.72 -7.38
C ALA A 222 11.90 -21.51 -8.10
N GLU A 223 11.64 -21.19 -9.38
CA GLU A 223 10.68 -21.95 -10.19
C GLU A 223 11.08 -23.42 -10.32
N ALA A 224 12.36 -23.70 -10.61
CA ALA A 224 12.86 -25.05 -10.78
C ALA A 224 12.72 -25.89 -9.49
N VAL A 225 13.03 -25.31 -8.34
CA VAL A 225 12.84 -25.95 -7.02
C VAL A 225 11.36 -26.26 -6.77
N LEU A 226 10.46 -25.30 -7.00
CA LEU A 226 9.02 -25.50 -6.83
C LEU A 226 8.44 -26.56 -7.78
N ARG A 227 9.05 -26.75 -8.96
CA ARG A 227 8.69 -27.83 -9.91
C ARG A 227 9.33 -29.19 -9.56
N GLY A 228 10.02 -29.30 -8.42
CA GLY A 228 10.62 -30.56 -7.95
C GLY A 228 12.00 -30.86 -8.55
N GLY A 229 12.72 -29.85 -9.03
CA GLY A 229 14.08 -30.01 -9.52
C GLY A 229 15.03 -30.53 -8.44
N SER A 230 15.88 -31.51 -8.78
CA SER A 230 16.87 -32.07 -7.87
C SER A 230 18.11 -31.18 -7.75
N GLY A 231 18.65 -31.00 -6.54
CA GLY A 231 19.90 -30.27 -6.29
C GLY A 231 19.73 -28.81 -5.86
N GLY A 232 18.49 -28.34 -5.73
CA GLY A 232 18.16 -27.09 -5.05
C GLY A 232 17.31 -27.33 -3.81
N ASP A 233 17.15 -26.29 -3.00
CA ASP A 233 16.35 -26.34 -1.77
C ASP A 233 15.45 -25.10 -1.62
N ILE A 234 14.35 -25.28 -0.89
CA ILE A 234 13.29 -24.26 -0.77
C ILE A 234 13.75 -23.03 0.04
N ALA A 235 14.66 -23.21 1.01
CA ALA A 235 15.16 -22.10 1.82
C ALA A 235 16.05 -21.17 0.99
N THR A 236 16.92 -21.74 0.14
CA THR A 236 17.72 -20.99 -0.82
C THR A 236 16.83 -20.28 -1.86
N ALA A 237 15.80 -20.95 -2.38
CA ALA A 237 14.84 -20.35 -3.30
C ALA A 237 14.12 -19.14 -2.67
N LEU A 238 13.62 -19.30 -1.44
CA LEU A 238 12.99 -18.23 -0.68
C LEU A 238 13.95 -17.07 -0.43
N GLY A 239 15.19 -17.36 -0.03
CA GLY A 239 16.23 -16.36 0.18
C GLY A 239 16.52 -15.53 -1.08
N TYR A 240 16.59 -16.17 -2.25
CA TYR A 240 16.79 -15.47 -3.52
C TYR A 240 15.60 -14.59 -3.92
N VAL A 241 14.38 -15.08 -3.74
CA VAL A 241 13.17 -14.29 -4.04
C VAL A 241 13.05 -13.11 -3.07
N ASN A 242 13.29 -13.32 -1.78
CA ASN A 242 13.29 -12.26 -0.79
C ASN A 242 14.40 -11.24 -1.05
N ALA A 243 15.60 -11.64 -1.50
CA ALA A 243 16.64 -10.68 -1.88
C ALA A 243 16.22 -9.74 -3.03
N ILE A 244 15.44 -10.24 -4.01
CA ILE A 244 14.86 -9.41 -5.07
C ILE A 244 13.83 -8.44 -4.49
N ARG A 245 12.99 -8.92 -3.57
CA ARG A 245 11.90 -8.15 -2.97
C ARG A 245 12.44 -7.10 -2.01
N GLU A 246 13.41 -7.40 -1.16
CA GLU A 246 14.10 -6.42 -0.30
C GLU A 246 14.74 -5.32 -1.13
N ARG A 247 15.41 -5.66 -2.24
CA ARG A 247 15.96 -4.66 -3.17
C ARG A 247 14.85 -3.78 -3.78
N ALA A 248 13.68 -4.34 -4.03
CA ALA A 248 12.55 -3.62 -4.60
C ALA A 248 11.75 -2.80 -3.59
N TYR A 249 11.69 -3.20 -2.32
CA TYR A 249 10.95 -2.53 -1.25
C TYR A 249 11.84 -1.56 -0.44
N GLY A 250 13.15 -1.78 -0.45
CA GLY A 250 14.13 -1.04 0.37
C GLY A 250 14.30 -1.59 1.79
N ASP A 251 13.50 -2.58 2.18
CA ASP A 251 13.50 -3.24 3.49
C ASP A 251 12.87 -4.65 3.40
N SER A 252 12.72 -5.33 4.54
CA SER A 252 12.14 -6.67 4.65
C SER A 252 10.61 -6.71 4.67
N SER A 253 9.90 -5.58 4.52
CA SER A 253 8.42 -5.54 4.57
C SER A 253 7.78 -6.29 3.41
N GLY A 254 8.53 -6.46 2.31
CA GLY A 254 8.12 -7.25 1.17
C GLY A 254 8.43 -8.75 1.30
N ASN A 255 9.10 -9.23 2.35
CA ASN A 255 9.53 -10.63 2.42
C ASN A 255 8.37 -11.61 2.46
N LEU A 256 8.54 -12.73 1.77
CA LEU A 256 7.63 -13.87 1.77
C LEU A 256 8.00 -14.87 2.85
N THR A 257 7.02 -15.64 3.29
CA THR A 257 7.22 -16.93 3.95
C THR A 257 7.39 -18.07 2.94
N THR A 258 7.74 -19.25 3.42
CA THR A 258 7.89 -20.45 2.56
C THR A 258 6.55 -20.84 1.93
N GLU A 259 5.46 -20.68 2.67
CA GLU A 259 4.10 -21.04 2.24
C GLU A 259 3.57 -20.12 1.14
N GLU A 260 4.01 -18.85 1.13
CA GLU A 260 3.64 -17.86 0.12
C GLU A 260 4.42 -18.05 -1.20
N LEU A 261 5.55 -18.76 -1.17
CA LEU A 261 6.38 -19.05 -2.33
C LEU A 261 5.74 -20.15 -3.19
N THR A 262 4.82 -19.77 -4.07
CA THR A 262 4.07 -20.67 -4.96
C THR A 262 4.44 -20.45 -6.44
N LEU A 263 4.03 -21.38 -7.31
CA LEU A 263 4.22 -21.22 -8.76
C LEU A 263 3.48 -19.99 -9.31
N ASP A 264 2.25 -19.75 -8.86
CA ASP A 264 1.50 -18.55 -9.26
C ASP A 264 2.20 -17.28 -8.78
N PHE A 265 2.70 -17.29 -7.53
CA PHE A 265 3.53 -16.19 -7.04
C PHE A 265 4.75 -15.94 -7.93
N ILE A 266 5.48 -17.00 -8.33
CA ILE A 266 6.66 -16.87 -9.20
C ILE A 266 6.29 -16.27 -10.55
N LEU A 267 5.18 -16.69 -11.17
CA LEU A 267 4.74 -16.14 -12.45
C LEU A 267 4.47 -14.63 -12.35
N ASP A 268 3.86 -14.19 -11.25
CA ASP A 268 3.60 -12.77 -11.00
C ASP A 268 4.86 -12.00 -10.62
N GLU A 269 5.77 -12.60 -9.86
CA GLU A 269 7.04 -11.98 -9.48
C GLU A 269 7.96 -11.82 -10.70
N ARG A 270 7.94 -12.79 -11.63
CA ARG A 270 8.61 -12.65 -12.93
C ARG A 270 8.03 -11.50 -13.76
N LEU A 271 6.71 -11.25 -13.70
CA LEU A 271 6.14 -10.04 -14.31
C LEU A 271 6.68 -8.78 -13.63
N ARG A 272 6.51 -8.64 -12.31
CA ARG A 272 6.95 -7.45 -11.56
C ARG A 272 8.43 -7.14 -11.77
N GLU A 273 9.27 -8.18 -11.75
CA GLU A 273 10.71 -8.06 -11.88
C GLU A 273 11.14 -7.83 -13.34
N LEU A 274 10.69 -8.67 -14.28
CA LEU A 274 11.20 -8.77 -15.67
C LEU A 274 10.29 -8.12 -16.73
N MET A 275 9.29 -7.34 -16.33
CA MET A 275 8.38 -6.66 -17.28
C MET A 275 9.17 -5.85 -18.32
N TRP A 276 8.76 -5.95 -19.59
CA TRP A 276 9.41 -5.30 -20.74
C TRP A 276 10.85 -5.77 -21.05
N GLU A 277 11.29 -6.91 -20.49
CA GLU A 277 12.60 -7.50 -20.79
C GLU A 277 12.53 -8.73 -21.71
N GLY A 278 11.40 -8.98 -22.37
CA GLY A 278 11.29 -10.01 -23.42
C GLY A 278 11.01 -11.43 -22.91
N HIS A 279 10.72 -11.62 -21.63
CA HIS A 279 10.47 -12.95 -21.05
C HIS A 279 8.99 -13.38 -21.03
N ARG A 280 8.06 -12.41 -20.96
CA ARG A 280 6.66 -12.68 -20.54
C ARG A 280 5.93 -13.74 -21.39
N ARG A 281 6.10 -13.72 -22.72
CA ARG A 281 5.48 -14.71 -23.61
C ARG A 281 5.97 -16.13 -23.30
N THR A 282 7.28 -16.31 -23.18
CA THR A 282 7.89 -17.60 -22.88
C THR A 282 7.47 -18.11 -21.50
N ASP A 283 7.36 -17.22 -20.52
CA ASP A 283 6.88 -17.56 -19.19
C ASP A 283 5.41 -18.00 -19.22
N LEU A 284 4.53 -17.24 -19.86
CA LEU A 284 3.11 -17.61 -19.97
C LEU A 284 2.90 -18.96 -20.67
N ILE A 285 3.66 -19.25 -21.73
CA ILE A 285 3.59 -20.56 -22.41
C ILE A 285 4.05 -21.68 -21.46
N ARG A 286 5.17 -21.51 -20.77
CA ARG A 286 5.69 -22.49 -19.79
C ARG A 286 4.70 -22.77 -18.65
N PHE A 287 3.88 -21.79 -18.30
CA PHE A 287 2.84 -21.91 -17.29
C PHE A 287 1.47 -22.34 -17.83
N GLY A 288 1.33 -22.56 -19.14
CA GLY A 288 0.03 -22.91 -19.75
C GLY A 288 -1.01 -21.79 -19.63
N LYS A 289 -0.57 -20.54 -19.66
CA LYS A 289 -1.40 -19.34 -19.44
C LYS A 289 -1.41 -18.38 -20.64
N PHE A 290 -0.72 -18.72 -21.74
CA PHE A 290 -0.63 -17.86 -22.94
C PHE A 290 -1.85 -18.01 -23.86
N SER A 291 -2.11 -19.21 -24.39
CA SER A 291 -3.16 -19.46 -25.38
C SER A 291 -4.48 -19.87 -24.73
N ASP A 292 -4.53 -21.10 -24.22
CA ASP A 292 -5.63 -21.61 -23.39
C ASP A 292 -5.48 -21.21 -21.91
N GLY A 293 -6.41 -21.66 -21.07
CA GLY A 293 -6.35 -21.48 -19.63
C GLY A 293 -7.23 -20.37 -19.06
N ASP A 294 -7.12 -20.20 -17.75
CA ASP A 294 -7.90 -19.26 -16.94
C ASP A 294 -7.29 -17.86 -16.84
N TYR A 295 -6.07 -17.69 -17.35
CA TYR A 295 -5.35 -16.41 -17.31
C TYR A 295 -5.75 -15.52 -18.49
N LEU A 296 -6.70 -14.63 -18.22
CA LEU A 296 -7.16 -13.60 -19.15
C LEU A 296 -6.56 -12.25 -18.77
N TRP A 297 -6.18 -11.47 -19.78
CA TRP A 297 -5.73 -10.08 -19.61
C TRP A 297 -6.44 -9.20 -20.64
N ALA A 298 -6.46 -7.90 -20.36
CA ALA A 298 -7.12 -6.93 -21.23
C ALA A 298 -6.64 -7.07 -22.69
N TRP A 299 -7.58 -7.14 -23.62
CA TRP A 299 -7.32 -7.29 -25.06
C TRP A 299 -6.70 -8.62 -25.52
N LYS A 300 -6.56 -9.63 -24.65
CA LYS A 300 -6.17 -10.99 -25.07
C LYS A 300 -7.15 -11.50 -26.13
N GLY A 301 -6.63 -11.99 -27.26
CA GLY A 301 -7.45 -12.50 -28.36
C GLY A 301 -8.33 -11.45 -29.04
N GLY A 302 -8.05 -10.15 -28.83
CA GLY A 302 -8.75 -9.02 -29.47
C GLY A 302 -10.07 -8.62 -28.81
N VAL A 303 -10.34 -9.07 -27.58
CA VAL A 303 -11.55 -8.72 -26.82
C VAL A 303 -11.15 -7.98 -25.55
N LYS A 304 -11.84 -6.89 -25.20
CA LYS A 304 -11.50 -6.04 -24.05
C LYS A 304 -11.28 -6.83 -22.77
N GLU A 305 -12.24 -7.68 -22.39
CA GLU A 305 -12.18 -8.55 -21.19
C GLU A 305 -11.21 -9.74 -21.34
N GLY A 306 -10.61 -9.90 -22.52
CA GLY A 306 -9.80 -11.05 -22.88
C GLY A 306 -10.64 -12.27 -23.27
N ARG A 307 -10.05 -13.13 -24.10
CA ARG A 307 -10.54 -14.48 -24.38
C ARG A 307 -9.38 -15.43 -24.61
N THR A 308 -9.61 -16.72 -24.46
CA THR A 308 -8.66 -17.74 -24.90
C THR A 308 -8.49 -17.72 -26.41
N VAL A 309 -7.34 -18.24 -26.85
CA VAL A 309 -7.03 -18.48 -28.27
C VAL A 309 -6.53 -19.91 -28.42
N GLU A 310 -6.47 -20.39 -29.66
CA GLU A 310 -6.03 -21.74 -29.98
C GLU A 310 -4.57 -21.98 -29.60
N SER A 311 -4.25 -23.17 -29.10
CA SER A 311 -2.92 -23.49 -28.56
C SER A 311 -1.80 -23.48 -29.60
N PHE A 312 -2.11 -23.58 -30.89
CA PHE A 312 -1.09 -23.44 -31.94
C PHE A 312 -0.44 -22.05 -31.96
N TYR A 313 -1.07 -21.02 -31.37
CA TYR A 313 -0.47 -19.69 -31.21
C TYR A 313 0.72 -19.65 -30.22
N ASP A 314 0.97 -20.72 -29.46
CA ASP A 314 2.16 -20.86 -28.61
C ASP A 314 3.46 -20.91 -29.44
N LEU A 315 3.38 -21.28 -30.72
CA LEU A 315 4.48 -21.20 -31.67
C LEU A 315 4.13 -20.20 -32.78
N PHE A 316 5.10 -19.39 -33.21
CA PHE A 316 4.89 -18.52 -34.37
C PHE A 316 4.87 -19.34 -35.67
N PRO A 317 4.15 -18.91 -36.72
CA PRO A 317 4.22 -19.56 -38.01
C PRO A 317 5.61 -19.37 -38.63
N ILE A 318 6.07 -20.38 -39.38
CA ILE A 318 7.20 -20.19 -40.29
C ILE A 318 6.73 -19.23 -41.41
N PRO A 319 7.52 -18.20 -41.76
CA PRO A 319 7.16 -17.26 -42.82
C PRO A 319 6.80 -17.98 -44.13
N ALA A 320 5.69 -17.58 -44.76
CA ALA A 320 5.22 -18.21 -46.00
C ALA A 320 6.24 -18.13 -47.15
N THR A 321 7.09 -17.11 -47.16
CA THR A 321 8.21 -16.97 -48.09
C THR A 321 9.23 -18.10 -47.96
N ASP A 322 9.50 -18.53 -46.73
CA ASP A 322 10.50 -19.57 -46.44
C ASP A 322 9.94 -20.96 -46.75
N ILE A 323 8.65 -21.19 -46.44
CA ILE A 323 7.92 -22.41 -46.86
C ILE A 323 7.91 -22.53 -48.39
N GLY A 324 7.68 -21.42 -49.11
CA GLY A 324 7.69 -21.42 -50.57
C GLY A 324 9.08 -21.62 -51.17
N ALA A 325 10.14 -21.15 -50.50
CA ALA A 325 11.51 -21.22 -50.99
C ALA A 325 12.21 -22.55 -50.66
N ASN A 326 11.87 -23.19 -49.54
CA ASN A 326 12.48 -24.43 -49.09
C ASN A 326 11.44 -25.54 -48.90
N PRO A 327 11.33 -26.50 -49.84
CA PRO A 327 10.33 -27.57 -49.79
C PRO A 327 10.57 -28.59 -48.67
N THR A 328 11.69 -28.52 -47.93
CA THR A 328 11.93 -29.38 -46.76
C THR A 328 11.46 -28.76 -45.45
N LEU A 329 10.99 -27.49 -45.46
CA LEU A 329 10.38 -26.88 -44.28
C LEU A 329 8.92 -27.32 -44.15
N GLU A 330 8.57 -27.82 -42.98
CA GLU A 330 7.19 -28.16 -42.64
C GLU A 330 6.62 -27.07 -41.75
N GLN A 331 5.40 -26.61 -42.04
CA GLN A 331 4.73 -25.59 -41.25
C GLN A 331 4.38 -26.12 -39.85
N ASN A 332 4.39 -25.22 -38.87
CA ASN A 332 3.88 -25.50 -37.54
C ASN A 332 2.38 -25.85 -37.60
N GLN A 333 1.99 -26.93 -36.93
CA GLN A 333 0.61 -27.43 -36.94
C GLN A 333 -0.40 -26.33 -36.58
N GLY A 334 -1.43 -26.13 -37.41
CA GLY A 334 -2.53 -25.19 -37.18
C GLY A 334 -2.49 -23.92 -38.04
N TYR A 335 -1.34 -23.60 -38.64
CA TYR A 335 -1.15 -22.44 -39.54
C TYR A 335 -1.32 -22.76 -41.03
#